data_AF-A0A257PCU1-F1
#
_entry.id   AF-A0A257PCU1-F1
#
_cell.length_a   1.000
_cell.length_b   1.000
_cell.length_c   1.000
_cell.angle_alpha   90.00
_cell.angle_beta   90.00
_cell.angle_gamma   90.00
#
_symmetry.space_group_name_H-M   'P 1'
#
loop_
_entity.id
_entity.type
_entity.pdbx_description
1 polymer ?
#
loop_
_entity_poly.entity_id
_entity_poly.type
_entity_poly.pdbx_seq_one_letter_code
_entity_poly.pdbx_strand_id
1 'polypeptide(L)'
;MPEVPAHADWPSAPVACAAVIDRFCDALWLEDGLSPNTLAAYRRDLTLLARWLAFTRRPALTQAGLQDVQAYIAARYAQSKATSSNRRLVVLRRFFRWALRERLRADDPTLQLDPARQPARLPYT
;
A
#
# COMPACT_ATOMS: atom_id res chain seq x y z
N MET A 1 -2.71 -21.41 9.64
CA MET A 1 -2.49 -20.20 8.81
C MET A 1 -1.72 -20.66 7.58
N PRO A 2 -2.28 -20.60 6.36
CA PRO A 2 -1.51 -20.95 5.18
C PRO A 2 -0.30 -20.00 5.09
N GLU A 3 0.86 -20.56 4.78
CA GLU A 3 2.08 -19.82 4.56
C GLU A 3 1.86 -18.85 3.39
N VAL A 4 1.97 -17.54 3.64
CA VAL A 4 1.90 -16.56 2.56
C VAL A 4 3.21 -16.68 1.78
N PRO A 5 3.18 -17.02 0.48
CA PRO A 5 4.40 -17.15 -0.30
C PRO A 5 5.14 -15.83 -0.35
N ALA A 6 6.45 -15.88 -0.66
CA ALA A 6 7.23 -14.68 -0.80
C ALA A 6 6.59 -13.76 -1.85
N HIS A 7 6.69 -12.45 -1.64
CA HIS A 7 6.13 -11.47 -2.57
C HIS A 7 6.69 -11.57 -4.01
N ALA A 8 7.82 -12.28 -4.19
CA ALA A 8 8.39 -12.61 -5.48
C ALA A 8 7.45 -13.50 -6.31
N ASP A 9 6.70 -14.41 -5.67
CA ASP A 9 5.87 -15.44 -6.30
C ASP A 9 4.45 -14.95 -6.64
N TRP A 10 4.10 -13.72 -6.26
CA TRP A 10 2.80 -13.15 -6.61
C TRP A 10 2.73 -12.88 -8.12
N PRO A 11 1.54 -12.97 -8.75
CA PRO A 11 1.39 -12.61 -10.15
C PRO A 11 1.79 -11.15 -10.38
N SER A 12 1.97 -10.76 -11.63
CA SER A 12 2.12 -9.36 -12.00
C SER A 12 0.87 -8.55 -11.60
N ALA A 13 1.05 -7.25 -11.36
CA ALA A 13 -0.07 -6.38 -11.03
C ALA A 13 -1.02 -6.30 -12.25
N PRO A 14 -2.35 -6.34 -12.05
CA PRO A 14 -3.29 -6.14 -13.15
C PRO A 14 -3.03 -4.81 -13.88
N VAL A 15 -3.17 -4.79 -15.20
CA VAL A 15 -2.90 -3.59 -16.04
C VAL A 15 -3.71 -2.38 -15.56
N ALA A 16 -4.98 -2.58 -15.17
CA ALA A 16 -5.82 -1.53 -14.62
C ALA A 16 -5.25 -0.93 -13.31
N CYS A 17 -4.62 -1.75 -12.46
CA CYS A 17 -3.96 -1.25 -11.25
C CYS A 17 -2.68 -0.48 -11.61
N ALA A 18 -1.90 -0.96 -12.58
CA ALA A 18 -0.71 -0.25 -13.04
C ALA A 18 -1.04 1.15 -13.56
N ALA A 19 -2.03 1.27 -14.43
CA ALA A 19 -2.48 2.57 -14.98
C ALA A 19 -2.99 3.53 -13.89
N VAL A 20 -3.64 3.02 -12.84
CA VAL A 20 -4.06 3.84 -11.70
C VAL A 20 -2.85 4.31 -10.88
N ILE A 21 -1.85 3.46 -10.68
CA ILE A 21 -0.60 3.82 -9.98
C ILE A 21 0.18 4.88 -10.77
N ASP A 22 0.23 4.77 -12.10
CA ASP A 22 0.82 5.79 -12.97
C ASP A 22 0.16 7.16 -12.75
N ARG A 23 -1.18 7.22 -12.89
CA ARG A 23 -1.94 8.46 -12.68
C ARG A 23 -1.73 9.06 -11.29
N PHE A 24 -1.64 8.23 -10.26
CA PHE A 24 -1.34 8.68 -8.90
C PHE A 24 0.06 9.30 -8.81
N CYS A 25 1.07 8.66 -9.38
CA CYS A 25 2.44 9.18 -9.37
C CYS A 25 2.55 10.49 -10.15
N ASP A 26 1.88 10.59 -11.30
CA ASP A 26 1.87 11.80 -12.14
C ASP A 26 1.19 12.96 -11.41
N ALA A 27 0.07 12.70 -10.73
CA ALA A 27 -0.62 13.70 -9.91
C ALA A 27 0.26 14.21 -8.77
N LEU A 28 0.93 13.32 -8.03
CA LEU A 28 1.84 13.72 -6.95
C LEU A 28 3.09 14.46 -7.44
N TRP A 29 3.56 14.13 -8.64
CA TRP A 29 4.66 14.88 -9.25
C TRP A 29 4.22 16.30 -9.60
N LEU A 30 3.03 16.46 -10.19
CA LEU A 30 2.48 17.74 -10.59
C LEU A 30 2.05 18.63 -9.40
N GLU A 31 1.39 18.05 -8.40
CA GLU A 31 0.87 18.77 -7.23
C GLU A 31 1.96 19.11 -6.20
N ASP A 32 2.82 18.14 -5.88
CA ASP A 32 3.72 18.21 -4.72
C ASP A 32 5.21 18.23 -5.10
N GLY A 33 5.55 18.13 -6.39
CA GLY A 33 6.94 18.14 -6.85
C GLY A 33 7.79 16.98 -6.27
N LEU A 34 7.18 15.83 -5.96
CA LEU A 34 7.89 14.74 -5.31
C LEU A 34 9.06 14.24 -6.16
N SER A 35 10.18 13.94 -5.49
CA SER A 35 11.36 13.42 -6.17
C SER A 35 11.08 12.08 -6.89
N PRO A 36 11.81 11.77 -7.98
CA PRO A 36 11.69 10.49 -8.67
C PRO A 36 11.88 9.27 -7.75
N ASN A 37 12.78 9.39 -6.76
CA ASN A 37 13.04 8.32 -5.79
C ASN A 37 11.84 8.08 -4.87
N THR A 38 11.17 9.16 -4.42
CA THR A 38 9.96 9.06 -3.60
C THR A 38 8.82 8.42 -4.40
N LEU A 39 8.62 8.85 -5.64
CA LEU A 39 7.61 8.29 -6.54
C LEU A 39 7.88 6.82 -6.86
N ALA A 40 9.13 6.44 -7.11
CA ALA A 40 9.52 5.06 -7.31
C ALA A 40 9.25 4.18 -6.08
N ALA A 41 9.49 4.70 -4.86
CA ALA A 41 9.14 4.01 -3.63
C ALA A 41 7.62 3.79 -3.50
N TYR A 42 6.83 4.82 -3.80
CA TYR A 42 5.36 4.75 -3.76
C TYR A 42 4.81 3.73 -4.75
N ARG A 43 5.30 3.80 -6.00
CA ARG A 43 4.97 2.84 -7.06
C ARG A 43 5.26 1.41 -6.64
N ARG A 44 6.44 1.14 -6.07
CA ARG A 44 6.81 -0.21 -5.59
C ARG A 44 5.86 -0.70 -4.50
N ASP A 45 5.56 0.15 -3.51
CA ASP A 45 4.69 -0.23 -2.39
C ASP A 45 3.24 -0.49 -2.86
N LEU A 46 2.71 0.30 -3.80
CA LEU A 46 1.36 0.09 -4.39
C LEU A 46 1.31 -1.12 -5.33
N THR A 47 2.33 -1.32 -6.17
CA THR A 47 2.42 -2.49 -7.04
C THR A 47 2.42 -3.77 -6.22
N LEU A 48 3.13 -3.82 -5.09
CA LEU A 48 3.12 -4.98 -4.20
C LEU A 48 1.72 -5.27 -3.63
N LEU A 49 0.97 -4.24 -3.24
CA LEU A 49 -0.43 -4.42 -2.82
C LEU A 49 -1.28 -4.97 -3.97
N ALA A 50 -1.18 -4.39 -5.17
CA ALA A 50 -1.95 -4.84 -6.34
C ALA A 50 -1.65 -6.31 -6.71
N ARG A 51 -0.38 -6.74 -6.64
CA ARG A 51 0.03 -8.14 -6.86
C ARG A 51 -0.57 -9.07 -5.81
N TRP A 52 -0.59 -8.66 -4.55
CA TRP A 52 -1.18 -9.45 -3.46
C TRP A 52 -2.70 -9.56 -3.58
N LEU A 53 -3.39 -8.47 -3.96
CA LEU A 53 -4.83 -8.49 -4.22
C LEU A 53 -5.16 -9.47 -5.35
N ALA A 54 -4.39 -9.44 -6.44
CA ALA A 54 -4.53 -10.39 -7.54
C ALA A 54 -4.27 -11.84 -7.11
N PHE A 55 -3.21 -12.09 -6.34
CA PHE A 55 -2.89 -13.41 -5.79
C PHE A 55 -4.04 -13.98 -4.95
N THR A 56 -4.63 -13.14 -4.09
CA THR A 56 -5.71 -13.54 -3.17
C THR A 56 -7.10 -13.44 -3.79
N ARG A 57 -7.20 -13.16 -5.10
CA ARG A 57 -8.46 -12.94 -5.85
C ARG A 57 -9.37 -11.89 -5.20
N ARG A 58 -8.76 -10.87 -4.60
CA ARG A 58 -9.44 -9.70 -4.02
C ARG A 58 -9.70 -8.63 -5.09
N PRO A 59 -10.57 -7.64 -4.80
CA PRO A 59 -10.88 -6.56 -5.73
C PRO A 59 -9.65 -5.78 -6.19
N ALA A 60 -9.82 -5.01 -7.27
CA ALA A 60 -8.77 -4.12 -7.79
C ALA A 60 -8.33 -3.10 -6.72
N LEU A 61 -7.15 -2.50 -6.92
CA LEU A 61 -6.56 -1.55 -5.97
C LEU A 61 -7.50 -0.40 -5.58
N THR A 62 -8.30 0.12 -6.51
CA THR A 62 -9.30 1.17 -6.25
C THR A 62 -10.53 0.65 -5.51
N GLN A 63 -10.81 -0.64 -5.51
CA GLN A 63 -11.97 -1.25 -4.85
C GLN A 63 -11.61 -1.90 -3.51
N ALA A 64 -10.32 -2.13 -3.24
CA ALA A 64 -9.83 -2.68 -1.99
C ALA A 64 -10.36 -1.91 -0.77
N GLY A 65 -11.03 -2.62 0.14
CA GLY A 65 -11.57 -2.08 1.38
C GLY A 65 -10.64 -2.29 2.58
N LEU A 66 -11.11 -1.89 3.76
CA LEU A 66 -10.36 -1.99 5.01
C LEU A 66 -9.84 -3.42 5.27
N GLN A 67 -10.68 -4.43 5.08
CA GLN A 67 -10.33 -5.83 5.32
C GLN A 67 -9.23 -6.32 4.38
N ASP A 68 -9.22 -5.86 3.12
CA ASP A 68 -8.18 -6.21 2.15
C ASP A 68 -6.84 -5.61 2.58
N VAL A 69 -6.85 -4.34 3.00
CA VAL A 69 -5.63 -3.65 3.46
C VAL A 69 -5.09 -4.27 4.75
N GLN A 70 -5.95 -4.59 5.72
CA GLN A 70 -5.55 -5.28 6.95
C GLN A 70 -4.96 -6.66 6.67
N ALA A 71 -5.59 -7.44 5.80
CA ALA A 71 -5.09 -8.74 5.41
C ALA A 71 -3.75 -8.64 4.65
N TYR A 72 -3.53 -7.61 3.83
CA TYR A 72 -2.22 -7.35 3.22
C TYR A 72 -1.15 -7.03 4.26
N ILE A 73 -1.46 -6.15 5.23
CA ILE A 73 -0.53 -5.79 6.31
C ILE A 73 -0.16 -7.04 7.13
N ALA A 74 -1.14 -7.87 7.50
CA ALA A 74 -0.93 -9.13 8.21
C ALA A 74 -0.06 -10.11 7.39
N ALA A 75 -0.36 -10.26 6.10
CA ALA A 75 0.41 -11.11 5.18
C ALA A 75 1.89 -10.66 5.04
N ARG A 76 2.16 -9.36 5.22
CA ARG A 76 3.52 -8.80 5.17
C ARG A 76 4.20 -8.70 6.53
N TYR A 77 3.47 -8.87 7.63
CA TYR A 77 3.96 -8.60 8.99
C TYR A 77 5.20 -9.44 9.33
N ALA A 78 5.15 -10.75 9.10
CA ALA A 78 6.25 -11.68 9.39
C ALA A 78 7.54 -11.36 8.61
N GLN A 79 7.43 -10.71 7.45
CA GLN A 79 8.55 -10.40 6.56
C GLN A 79 8.94 -8.92 6.59
N SER A 80 8.34 -8.09 7.46
CA SER A 80 8.52 -6.63 7.42
C SER A 80 8.88 -6.05 8.78
N LYS A 81 9.96 -5.26 8.81
CA LYS A 81 10.27 -4.39 9.95
C LYS A 81 9.16 -3.35 10.14
N ALA A 82 8.87 -2.98 11.40
CA ALA A 82 7.85 -1.98 11.74
C ALA A 82 8.00 -0.66 10.96
N THR A 83 9.23 -0.19 10.74
CA THR A 83 9.51 1.03 9.94
C THR A 83 9.03 0.91 8.49
N SER A 84 9.25 -0.25 7.87
CA SER A 84 8.80 -0.52 6.50
C SER A 84 7.28 -0.61 6.42
N SER A 85 6.64 -1.19 7.43
CA SER A 85 5.17 -1.26 7.53
C SER A 85 4.55 0.14 7.69
N ASN A 86 5.14 1.00 8.52
CA ASN A 86 4.67 2.37 8.70
C ASN A 86 4.87 3.23 7.44
N ARG A 87 6.00 3.07 6.74
CA ARG A 87 6.21 3.71 5.43
C ARG A 87 5.11 3.32 4.43
N ARG A 88 4.80 2.02 4.33
CA ARG A 88 3.72 1.54 3.45
C ARG A 88 2.38 2.13 3.83
N LEU A 89 2.04 2.18 5.12
CA LEU A 89 0.79 2.77 5.57
C LEU A 89 0.64 4.24 5.14
N VAL A 90 1.73 5.01 5.17
CA VAL A 90 1.74 6.40 4.65
C VAL A 90 1.43 6.43 3.15
N VAL A 91 2.05 5.56 2.37
CA VAL A 91 1.78 5.45 0.92
C VAL A 91 0.32 5.08 0.66
N LEU A 92 -0.21 4.08 1.38
CA LEU A 92 -1.59 3.63 1.24
C LEU A 92 -2.57 4.75 1.57
N ARG A 93 -2.40 5.42 2.72
CA ARG A 93 -3.24 6.56 3.10
C ARG A 93 -3.24 7.66 2.04
N ARG A 94 -2.07 7.99 1.50
CA ARG A 94 -1.96 9.01 0.46
C ARG A 94 -2.65 8.59 -0.84
N PHE A 95 -2.52 7.33 -1.23
CA PHE A 95 -3.19 6.78 -2.39
C PHE A 95 -4.72 6.80 -2.24
N PHE A 96 -5.27 6.30 -1.14
CA PHE A 96 -6.72 6.24 -0.95
C PHE A 96 -7.36 7.63 -0.84
N ARG A 97 -6.66 8.60 -0.24
CA ARG A 97 -7.08 10.01 -0.24
C ARG A 97 -7.07 10.60 -1.64
N TRP A 98 -6.04 10.33 -2.45
CA TRP A 98 -6.03 10.74 -3.86
C TRP A 98 -7.17 10.09 -4.64
N ALA A 99 -7.41 8.79 -4.47
CA ALA A 99 -8.49 8.08 -5.15
C ALA A 99 -9.88 8.62 -4.78
N LEU A 100 -10.07 9.09 -3.54
CA LEU A 100 -11.28 9.78 -3.11
C LEU A 100 -11.43 11.14 -3.80
N ARG A 101 -10.35 11.94 -3.89
CA ARG A 101 -10.36 13.24 -4.61
C ARG A 101 -10.68 13.07 -6.10
N GLU A 102 -10.12 12.03 -6.73
CA GLU A 102 -10.35 11.68 -8.14
C GLU A 102 -11.69 10.99 -8.41
N ARG A 103 -12.55 10.83 -7.39
CA ARG A 103 -13.85 10.14 -7.47
C ARG A 103 -13.75 8.70 -7.99
N LEU A 104 -12.58 8.05 -7.82
CA LEU A 104 -12.40 6.63 -8.09
C LEU A 104 -13.00 5.76 -6.97
N ARG A 105 -13.23 6.36 -5.80
CA ARG A 105 -13.92 5.80 -4.64
C ARG A 105 -14.80 6.85 -3.97
N ALA A 106 -15.75 6.38 -3.16
CA ALA A 106 -16.59 7.23 -2.31
C ALA A 106 -16.13 7.29 -0.85
N ASP A 107 -15.19 6.43 -0.44
CA ASP A 107 -14.72 6.28 0.94
C ASP A 107 -13.20 6.06 1.02
N ASP A 108 -12.62 6.39 2.18
CA ASP A 108 -11.22 6.11 2.53
C ASP A 108 -11.14 4.90 3.50
N PRO A 109 -10.74 3.71 3.03
CA PRO A 109 -10.65 2.50 3.85
C PRO A 109 -9.48 2.53 4.85
N THR A 110 -8.61 3.55 4.80
CA THR A 110 -7.43 3.65 5.67
C THR A 110 -7.66 4.45 6.94
N LEU A 111 -8.84 5.05 7.11
CA LEU A 111 -9.18 5.86 8.28
C LEU A 111 -9.14 5.06 9.59
N GLN A 112 -9.45 3.76 9.52
CA GLN A 112 -9.47 2.86 10.68
C GLN A 112 -8.17 2.05 10.85
N LEU A 113 -7.12 2.35 10.07
CA LEU A 113 -5.86 1.64 10.17
C LEU A 113 -4.92 2.32 11.16
N ASP A 114 -4.53 1.59 12.19
CA ASP A 114 -3.50 2.02 13.14
C ASP A 114 -2.09 1.76 12.61
N PRO A 115 -1.13 2.66 12.89
CA PRO A 115 0.28 2.40 12.62
C PRO A 115 0.80 1.23 13.46
N ALA A 116 1.76 0.49 12.91
CA ALA A 116 2.42 -0.57 13.64
C ALA A 116 3.24 0.05 14.80
N ARG A 117 2.95 -0.37 16.03
CA ARG A 117 3.68 0.07 17.23
C ARG A 117 5.13 -0.43 17.15
N GLN A 118 6.08 0.49 17.17
CA GLN A 118 7.48 0.16 17.43
C GLN A 118 7.63 -0.10 18.93
N PRO A 119 8.27 -1.20 19.37
CA PRO A 119 8.65 -1.32 20.78
C PRO A 119 9.52 -0.13 21.14
N ALA A 120 9.17 0.57 22.22
CA ALA A 120 9.94 1.69 22.73
C ALA A 120 11.39 1.22 22.90
N ARG A 121 12.34 2.00 22.37
CA ARG A 121 13.75 1.79 22.65
C ARG A 121 13.92 1.99 24.15
N LEU A 122 14.06 0.89 24.89
CA LEU A 122 14.38 0.96 26.30
C LEU A 122 15.76 1.65 26.42
N PRO A 123 15.88 2.78 27.11
CA PRO A 123 17.19 3.37 27.35
C PRO A 123 18.01 2.39 28.20
N TYR A 124 19.16 1.97 27.68
CA TYR A 124 20.16 1.28 28.49
C TYR A 124 20.78 2.33 29.41
N THR A 125 20.69 2.12 30.72
CA THR A 125 21.46 2.87 31.73
C THR A 125 22.53 1.94 32.28
#